data_AF-A0A838ZG05-F1
#
_entry.id   AF-A0A838ZG05-F1
#
_cell.length_a   1.000
_cell.length_b   1.000
_cell.length_c   1.000
_cell.angle_alpha   90.00
_cell.angle_beta   90.00
_cell.angle_gamma   90.00
#
_symmetry.space_group_name_H-M   'P 1'
#
loop_
_entity.id
_entity.type
_entity.pdbx_description
1 polymer ?
#
loop_
_entity_poly.entity_id
_entity_poly.type
_entity_poly.pdbx_seq_one_letter_code
_entity_poly.pdbx_strand_id
1 'polypeptide(L)'
;MKYLHIFWISTLFLVGCNQPKKVINETVGTELKFSTQISIEEKNGEIQIKSGGKTTIFDTEDLPIATAMVVPAAVNSYMDVLGLAEKIKGVSEPDYIYNEKIQSLIQQKKIEIIGNFNELDIEKILMNKPDIFISTSNPNLAKFHAQLESEGIKIIYIDEYLEESPIGKAEYLKVFGKLFGKEKEANQLFQEVERNYMEIQNTIGKQKKNAPKILSNQMYGDIWYLAGGKSYQANLIKDAGGKYIWESDESSRTLNLSFETVFEKAHDADIWVNAGDFDSKAELLASYPNYAWFSAFKSGEIYNWSNRKSQTGANDYFEMGTVRPDWILKDLAAIFHPELFPGHELYFYRKLE
;
A
#
# COMPACT_ATOMS: atom_id res chain seq x y z
N MET A 1 62.54 -10.37 -63.31
CA MET A 1 62.84 -10.20 -61.88
C MET A 1 61.66 -9.48 -61.24
N LYS A 2 61.12 -10.06 -60.16
CA LYS A 2 60.01 -9.60 -59.29
C LYS A 2 58.58 -9.99 -59.70
N TYR A 3 57.93 -10.58 -58.69
CA TYR A 3 56.79 -11.46 -58.69
C TYR A 3 55.47 -10.70 -58.52
N LEU A 4 54.43 -11.28 -59.13
CA LEU A 4 53.02 -10.94 -59.00
C LEU A 4 52.50 -11.42 -57.63
N HIS A 5 52.15 -10.51 -56.73
CA HIS A 5 51.42 -10.83 -55.50
C HIS A 5 49.95 -10.44 -55.65
N ILE A 6 49.10 -11.46 -55.76
CA ILE A 6 47.64 -11.39 -55.73
C ILE A 6 47.23 -11.28 -54.26
N PHE A 7 46.71 -10.13 -53.83
CA PHE A 7 46.08 -9.97 -52.52
C PHE A 7 44.59 -10.29 -52.64
N TRP A 8 44.17 -11.38 -52.00
CA TRP A 8 42.77 -11.74 -51.79
C TRP A 8 42.14 -10.78 -50.77
N ILE A 9 41.14 -10.01 -51.20
CA ILE A 9 40.27 -9.25 -50.31
C ILE A 9 39.11 -10.17 -49.93
N SER A 10 39.15 -10.75 -48.72
CA SER A 10 38.02 -11.48 -48.15
C SER A 10 37.00 -10.50 -47.55
N THR A 11 35.99 -10.13 -48.34
CA THR A 11 34.77 -9.47 -47.85
C THR A 11 34.00 -10.41 -46.92
N LEU A 12 34.15 -10.18 -45.61
CA LEU A 12 33.28 -10.79 -44.59
C LEU A 12 31.90 -10.11 -44.65
N PHE A 13 30.91 -10.78 -45.22
CA PHE A 13 29.51 -10.43 -45.03
C PHE A 13 29.07 -10.88 -43.63
N LEU A 14 28.96 -9.93 -42.69
CA LEU A 14 28.25 -10.17 -41.43
C LEU A 14 26.75 -10.15 -41.71
N VAL A 15 26.19 -11.34 -41.93
CA VAL A 15 24.75 -11.57 -41.88
C VAL A 15 24.31 -11.45 -40.42
N GLY A 16 23.83 -10.27 -40.04
CA GLY A 16 23.17 -10.06 -38.76
C GLY A 16 21.84 -10.80 -38.75
N CYS A 17 21.78 -11.94 -38.07
CA CYS A 17 20.53 -12.60 -37.72
C CYS A 17 19.73 -11.69 -36.78
N ASN A 18 18.73 -10.99 -37.32
CA ASN A 18 17.65 -10.39 -36.54
C ASN A 18 16.85 -11.52 -35.91
N GLN A 19 17.10 -11.83 -34.63
CA GLN A 19 16.18 -12.67 -33.88
C GLN A 19 14.87 -11.87 -33.69
N PRO A 20 13.71 -12.39 -34.09
CA PRO A 20 12.45 -11.74 -33.80
C PRO A 20 12.31 -11.66 -32.27
N LYS A 21 12.05 -10.44 -31.76
CA LYS A 21 11.69 -10.25 -30.35
C LYS A 21 10.57 -11.23 -30.03
N LYS A 22 10.88 -12.19 -29.16
CA LYS A 22 9.92 -13.14 -28.63
C LYS A 22 8.87 -12.30 -27.89
N VAL A 23 7.71 -12.11 -28.51
CA VAL A 23 6.53 -11.61 -27.80
C VAL A 23 6.25 -12.67 -26.76
N ILE A 24 6.61 -12.38 -25.51
CA ILE A 24 6.16 -13.17 -24.37
C ILE A 24 4.67 -12.88 -24.32
N ASN A 25 3.86 -13.81 -24.83
CA ASN A 25 2.46 -13.89 -24.45
C ASN A 25 2.47 -14.27 -22.96
N GLU A 26 2.63 -13.28 -22.08
CA GLU A 26 2.30 -13.46 -20.68
C GLU A 26 0.83 -13.82 -20.65
N THR A 27 0.52 -15.06 -20.27
CA THR A 27 -0.77 -15.40 -19.71
C THR A 27 -1.01 -14.41 -18.57
N VAL A 28 -1.83 -13.40 -18.81
CA VAL A 28 -2.28 -12.44 -17.82
C VAL A 28 -3.12 -13.23 -16.83
N GLY A 29 -2.46 -13.77 -15.80
CA GLY A 29 -3.08 -14.56 -14.76
C GLY A 29 -3.55 -13.67 -13.63
N THR A 30 -4.76 -13.91 -13.13
CA THR A 30 -5.30 -13.29 -11.91
C THR A 30 -4.68 -13.88 -10.64
N GLU A 31 -3.62 -14.69 -10.76
CA GLU A 31 -2.96 -15.31 -9.61
C GLU A 31 -2.28 -14.23 -8.76
N LEU A 32 -2.59 -14.27 -7.46
CA LEU A 32 -1.98 -13.41 -6.46
C LEU A 32 -0.81 -14.17 -5.83
N LYS A 33 0.39 -13.61 -5.92
CA LYS A 33 1.65 -14.22 -5.51
C LYS A 33 2.10 -13.76 -4.12
N PHE A 34 1.71 -12.56 -3.72
CA PHE A 34 2.22 -11.84 -2.56
C PHE A 34 1.14 -11.57 -1.51
N SER A 35 -0.11 -11.38 -1.91
CA SER A 35 -1.20 -11.14 -0.95
C SER A 35 -1.56 -12.39 -0.17
N THR A 36 -1.83 -12.23 1.12
CA THR A 36 -2.21 -13.31 2.03
C THR A 36 -3.60 -13.15 2.63
N GLN A 37 -4.17 -11.94 2.64
CA GLN A 37 -5.50 -11.69 3.23
C GLN A 37 -6.65 -11.79 2.21
N ILE A 38 -6.33 -11.91 0.92
CA ILE A 38 -7.30 -12.10 -0.15
C ILE A 38 -6.77 -13.12 -1.17
N SER A 39 -7.67 -13.92 -1.71
CA SER A 39 -7.39 -14.79 -2.85
C SER A 39 -8.51 -14.72 -3.88
N ILE A 40 -8.16 -14.95 -5.14
CA ILE A 40 -9.11 -15.01 -6.26
C ILE A 40 -8.81 -16.25 -7.10
N GLU A 41 -9.83 -17.05 -7.35
CA GLU A 41 -9.73 -18.27 -8.15
C GLU A 41 -10.83 -18.26 -9.22
N GLU A 42 -10.49 -18.54 -10.48
CA GLU A 42 -11.45 -18.70 -11.57
C GLU A 42 -11.56 -20.17 -11.95
N LYS A 43 -12.75 -20.77 -11.78
CA LYS A 43 -13.02 -22.18 -12.04
C LYS A 43 -14.46 -22.37 -12.52
N ASN A 44 -14.67 -23.20 -13.53
CA ASN A 44 -16.00 -23.61 -14.01
C ASN A 44 -16.96 -22.46 -14.38
N GLY A 45 -16.46 -21.33 -14.88
CA GLY A 45 -17.29 -20.16 -15.19
C GLY A 45 -17.66 -19.30 -13.97
N GLU A 46 -17.02 -19.57 -12.82
CA GLU A 46 -17.17 -18.78 -11.61
C GLU A 46 -15.84 -18.15 -11.19
N ILE A 47 -15.92 -16.99 -10.56
CA ILE A 47 -14.84 -16.36 -9.79
C ILE A 47 -15.19 -16.46 -8.32
N GLN A 48 -14.27 -17.03 -7.55
CA GLN A 48 -14.39 -17.15 -6.10
C GLN A 48 -13.35 -16.24 -5.44
N ILE A 49 -13.82 -15.26 -4.68
CA ILE A 49 -12.98 -14.38 -3.88
C ILE A 49 -13.08 -14.82 -2.42
N LYS A 50 -11.96 -15.20 -1.82
CA LYS A 50 -11.89 -15.51 -0.37
C LYS A 50 -11.26 -14.32 0.34
N SER A 51 -11.97 -13.75 1.29
CA SER A 51 -11.53 -12.59 2.08
C SER A 51 -12.32 -12.49 3.38
N GLY A 52 -11.73 -11.94 4.45
CA GLY A 52 -12.42 -11.77 5.74
C GLY A 52 -13.01 -13.07 6.33
N GLY A 53 -12.44 -14.23 5.98
CA GLY A 53 -12.95 -15.55 6.38
C GLY A 53 -14.20 -16.04 5.61
N LYS A 54 -14.63 -15.34 4.56
CA LYS A 54 -15.78 -15.72 3.70
C LYS A 54 -15.38 -15.91 2.25
N THR A 55 -16.22 -16.62 1.49
CA THR A 55 -16.09 -16.79 0.05
C THR A 55 -17.26 -16.12 -0.65
N THR A 56 -16.97 -15.28 -1.63
CA THR A 56 -17.97 -14.60 -2.46
C THR A 56 -17.81 -15.04 -3.90
N ILE A 57 -18.92 -15.40 -4.54
CA ILE A 57 -18.94 -16.01 -5.89
C ILE A 57 -19.55 -15.04 -6.90
N PHE A 58 -18.91 -14.94 -8.05
CA PHE A 58 -19.36 -14.20 -9.22
C PHE A 58 -19.38 -15.13 -10.42
N ASP A 59 -20.50 -15.18 -11.13
CA ASP A 59 -20.54 -15.83 -12.44
C ASP A 59 -19.73 -14.97 -13.41
N THR A 60 -18.88 -15.59 -14.25
CA THR A 60 -18.06 -14.85 -15.21
C THR A 60 -18.90 -14.14 -16.27
N GLU A 61 -20.12 -14.62 -16.51
CA GLU A 61 -21.11 -13.99 -17.39
C GLU A 61 -21.65 -12.65 -16.85
N ASP A 62 -21.59 -12.45 -15.52
CA ASP A 62 -22.01 -11.21 -14.85
C ASP A 62 -20.90 -10.15 -14.83
N LEU A 63 -19.71 -10.47 -15.35
CA LEU A 63 -18.56 -9.56 -15.37
C LEU A 63 -18.43 -8.84 -16.72
N PRO A 64 -17.95 -7.58 -16.71
CA PRO A 64 -17.53 -6.80 -15.54
C PRO A 64 -18.70 -6.24 -14.74
N ILE A 65 -18.55 -6.18 -13.41
CA ILE A 65 -19.54 -5.49 -12.55
C ILE A 65 -19.54 -3.97 -12.82
N ALA A 66 -20.66 -3.33 -12.56
CA ALA A 66 -20.91 -1.94 -12.93
C ALA A 66 -20.81 -0.95 -11.76
N THR A 67 -21.03 -1.38 -10.52
CA THR A 67 -21.15 -0.49 -9.37
C THR A 67 -20.61 -1.10 -8.08
N ALA A 68 -20.02 -0.24 -7.23
CA ALA A 68 -19.61 -0.60 -5.88
C ALA A 68 -20.05 0.43 -4.85
N MET A 69 -20.23 -0.03 -3.62
CA MET A 69 -20.31 0.80 -2.43
C MET A 69 -19.19 0.41 -1.47
N VAL A 70 -18.43 1.38 -0.97
CA VAL A 70 -17.11 1.17 -0.39
C VAL A 70 -17.04 1.71 1.04
N VAL A 71 -16.59 0.89 1.97
CA VAL A 71 -16.32 1.31 3.36
C VAL A 71 -14.86 1.77 3.55
N PRO A 72 -13.83 0.91 3.35
CA PRO A 72 -12.45 1.32 3.59
C PRO A 72 -11.96 2.35 2.55
N ALA A 73 -11.47 3.50 3.02
CA ALA A 73 -10.99 4.58 2.15
C ALA A 73 -9.89 4.14 1.17
N ALA A 74 -9.01 3.20 1.55
CA ALA A 74 -7.96 2.67 0.67
C ALA A 74 -8.49 2.14 -0.68
N VAL A 75 -9.68 1.55 -0.69
CA VAL A 75 -10.31 1.00 -1.91
C VAL A 75 -10.60 2.08 -2.95
N ASN A 76 -10.85 3.32 -2.52
CA ASN A 76 -11.03 4.46 -3.42
C ASN A 76 -9.83 4.62 -4.37
N SER A 77 -8.62 4.52 -3.84
CA SER A 77 -7.40 4.66 -4.62
C SER A 77 -7.14 3.46 -5.54
N TYR A 78 -7.40 2.22 -5.10
CA TYR A 78 -7.34 1.05 -5.99
C TYR A 78 -8.27 1.19 -7.19
N MET A 79 -9.49 1.66 -6.95
CA MET A 79 -10.47 1.86 -8.02
C MET A 79 -10.11 3.05 -8.91
N ASP A 80 -9.65 4.17 -8.34
CA ASP A 80 -9.37 5.38 -9.11
C ASP A 80 -8.20 5.20 -10.09
N VAL A 81 -7.10 4.56 -9.67
CA VAL A 81 -5.95 4.33 -10.57
C VAL A 81 -6.30 3.43 -11.77
N LEU A 82 -7.38 2.65 -11.68
CA LEU A 82 -7.93 1.83 -12.77
C LEU A 82 -8.99 2.58 -13.59
N GLY A 83 -9.24 3.85 -13.28
CA GLY A 83 -10.25 4.69 -13.92
C GLY A 83 -11.69 4.37 -13.47
N LEU A 84 -11.87 3.73 -12.31
CA LEU A 84 -13.15 3.21 -11.83
C LEU A 84 -13.84 4.11 -10.80
N ALA A 85 -13.33 5.32 -10.52
CA ALA A 85 -13.92 6.24 -9.53
C ALA A 85 -15.45 6.47 -9.72
N GLU A 86 -15.92 6.62 -10.96
CA GLU A 86 -17.36 6.81 -11.26
C GLU A 86 -18.22 5.55 -11.05
N LYS A 87 -17.58 4.39 -10.83
CA LYS A 87 -18.25 3.11 -10.48
C LYS A 87 -18.53 3.03 -8.97
N ILE A 88 -17.87 3.83 -8.15
CA ILE A 88 -18.21 3.98 -6.74
C ILE A 88 -19.51 4.79 -6.67
N LYS A 89 -20.53 4.25 -6.00
CA LYS A 89 -21.85 4.86 -5.81
C LYS A 89 -22.15 5.19 -4.35
N GLY A 90 -21.31 4.72 -3.43
CA GLY A 90 -21.41 5.10 -2.02
C GLY A 90 -20.09 4.92 -1.29
N VAL A 91 -19.83 5.79 -0.32
CA VAL A 91 -18.66 5.74 0.57
C VAL A 91 -19.03 5.97 2.04
N SER A 92 -18.28 5.38 2.96
CA SER A 92 -18.37 5.73 4.38
C SER A 92 -17.34 6.80 4.76
N GLU A 93 -17.64 7.57 5.82
CA GLU A 93 -16.75 8.56 6.44
C GLU A 93 -15.93 9.44 5.45
N PRO A 94 -16.60 10.33 4.71
CA PRO A 94 -15.95 11.15 3.69
C PRO A 94 -14.82 12.03 4.22
N ASP A 95 -14.81 12.36 5.51
CA ASP A 95 -13.76 13.17 6.14
C ASP A 95 -12.39 12.49 6.15
N TYR A 96 -12.33 11.15 6.01
CA TYR A 96 -11.09 10.37 5.91
C TYR A 96 -10.68 10.02 4.47
N ILE A 97 -11.39 10.55 3.46
CA ILE A 97 -11.05 10.36 2.06
C ILE A 97 -10.14 11.50 1.58
N TYR A 98 -8.90 11.19 1.28
CA TYR A 98 -7.92 12.08 0.68
C TYR A 98 -8.15 12.24 -0.84
N ASN A 99 -8.60 11.17 -1.54
CA ASN A 99 -8.73 11.19 -2.99
C ASN A 99 -9.66 12.32 -3.50
N GLU A 100 -9.06 13.33 -4.16
CA GLU A 100 -9.76 14.54 -4.61
C GLU A 100 -10.87 14.26 -5.63
N LYS A 101 -10.69 13.23 -6.47
CA LYS A 101 -11.70 12.86 -7.47
C LYS A 101 -12.92 12.27 -6.79
N ILE A 102 -12.74 11.41 -5.78
CA ILE A 102 -13.85 10.89 -4.98
C ILE A 102 -14.53 12.02 -4.21
N GLN A 103 -13.77 12.93 -3.59
CA GLN A 103 -14.31 14.13 -2.95
C GLN A 103 -15.16 14.97 -3.92
N SER A 104 -14.69 15.19 -5.14
CA SER A 104 -15.44 15.90 -6.17
C SER A 104 -16.75 15.20 -6.54
N LEU A 105 -16.74 13.87 -6.66
CA LEU A 105 -17.94 13.08 -6.95
C LEU A 105 -18.96 13.11 -5.80
N ILE A 106 -18.51 13.14 -4.55
CA ILE A 106 -19.36 13.33 -3.37
C ILE A 106 -20.02 14.71 -3.41
N GLN A 107 -19.24 15.77 -3.65
CA GLN A 107 -19.76 17.15 -3.75
C GLN A 107 -20.78 17.30 -4.89
N GLN A 108 -20.57 16.58 -6.00
CA GLN A 108 -21.51 16.50 -7.13
C GLN A 108 -22.74 15.63 -6.85
N LYS A 109 -22.84 15.00 -5.67
CA LYS A 109 -23.89 14.04 -5.29
C LYS A 109 -23.98 12.83 -6.22
N LYS A 110 -22.88 12.44 -6.85
CA LYS A 110 -22.76 11.22 -7.66
C LYS A 110 -22.40 9.99 -6.82
N ILE A 111 -21.85 10.23 -5.63
CA ILE A 111 -21.53 9.23 -4.60
C ILE A 111 -22.36 9.56 -3.36
N GLU A 112 -23.07 8.57 -2.84
CA GLU A 112 -23.82 8.69 -1.59
C GLU A 112 -22.94 8.46 -0.35
N ILE A 113 -23.32 9.07 0.76
CA ILE A 113 -22.73 8.77 2.07
C ILE A 113 -23.55 7.65 2.72
N ILE A 114 -22.91 6.49 2.89
CA ILE A 114 -23.55 5.23 3.33
C ILE A 114 -23.26 4.87 4.80
N GLY A 115 -22.81 5.84 5.59
CA GLY A 115 -22.59 5.70 7.03
C GLY A 115 -21.12 5.84 7.44
N ASN A 116 -20.75 5.14 8.51
CA ASN A 116 -19.43 5.19 9.15
C ASN A 116 -18.98 3.80 9.63
N PHE A 117 -17.80 3.68 10.26
CA PHE A 117 -17.26 2.38 10.72
C PHE A 117 -18.05 1.71 11.86
N ASN A 118 -19.03 2.40 12.45
CA ASN A 118 -19.88 1.87 13.52
C ASN A 118 -21.33 1.67 13.10
N GLU A 119 -21.80 2.43 12.10
CA GLU A 119 -23.20 2.43 11.69
C GLU A 119 -23.33 2.67 10.17
N LEU A 120 -23.86 1.67 9.47
CA LEU A 120 -24.11 1.73 8.03
C LEU A 120 -25.58 2.04 7.74
N ASP A 121 -25.81 2.84 6.71
CA ASP A 121 -27.15 3.18 6.20
C ASP A 121 -27.64 2.07 5.26
N ILE A 122 -28.23 1.03 5.86
CA ILE A 122 -28.70 -0.15 5.12
C ILE A 122 -29.74 0.22 4.06
N GLU A 123 -30.65 1.14 4.37
CA GLU A 123 -31.72 1.53 3.45
C GLU A 123 -31.13 2.12 2.16
N LYS A 124 -30.16 3.04 2.27
CA LYS A 124 -29.47 3.59 1.09
C LYS A 124 -28.74 2.53 0.28
N ILE A 125 -28.05 1.60 0.95
CA ILE A 125 -27.30 0.54 0.28
C ILE A 125 -28.27 -0.37 -0.50
N LEU A 126 -29.36 -0.80 0.12
CA LEU A 126 -30.37 -1.66 -0.51
C LEU A 126 -31.15 -0.94 -1.62
N MET A 127 -31.42 0.36 -1.48
CA MET A 127 -32.07 1.16 -2.52
C MET A 127 -31.20 1.29 -3.78
N ASN A 128 -29.89 1.45 -3.62
CA ASN A 128 -28.95 1.58 -4.74
C ASN A 128 -28.61 0.25 -5.41
N LYS A 129 -28.75 -0.89 -4.70
CA LYS A 129 -28.47 -2.24 -5.21
C LYS A 129 -27.11 -2.35 -5.92
N PRO A 130 -25.98 -2.08 -5.21
CA PRO A 130 -24.68 -2.19 -5.82
C PRO A 130 -24.39 -3.65 -6.23
N ASP A 131 -23.64 -3.84 -7.32
CA ASP A 131 -23.19 -5.18 -7.73
C ASP A 131 -22.24 -5.81 -6.70
N ILE A 132 -21.53 -4.95 -5.96
CA ILE A 132 -20.67 -5.34 -4.85
C ILE A 132 -20.66 -4.31 -3.73
N PHE A 133 -20.73 -4.80 -2.49
CA PHE A 133 -20.43 -4.02 -1.31
C PHE A 133 -19.03 -4.39 -0.79
N ILE A 134 -18.15 -3.40 -0.64
CA ILE A 134 -16.76 -3.60 -0.25
C ILE A 134 -16.59 -3.09 1.17
N SER A 135 -16.26 -3.99 2.10
CA SER A 135 -16.19 -3.69 3.53
C SER A 135 -14.87 -4.18 4.16
N THR A 136 -14.66 -3.91 5.44
CA THR A 136 -13.69 -4.61 6.31
C THR A 136 -14.39 -5.72 7.10
N SER A 137 -13.66 -6.72 7.58
CA SER A 137 -14.17 -7.80 8.46
C SER A 137 -14.35 -7.37 9.92
N ASN A 138 -14.32 -6.05 10.20
CA ASN A 138 -14.53 -5.49 11.52
C ASN A 138 -15.84 -6.03 12.16
N PRO A 139 -15.78 -6.65 13.36
CA PRO A 139 -16.95 -7.20 14.05
C PRO A 139 -18.09 -6.20 14.29
N ASN A 140 -17.77 -4.90 14.42
CA ASN A 140 -18.79 -3.85 14.59
C ASN A 140 -19.77 -3.79 13.41
N LEU A 141 -19.31 -4.19 12.22
CA LEU A 141 -20.10 -4.17 11.00
C LEU A 141 -20.83 -5.49 10.71
N ALA A 142 -20.57 -6.56 11.47
CA ALA A 142 -21.05 -7.91 11.17
C ALA A 142 -22.58 -8.01 11.09
N LYS A 143 -23.31 -7.27 11.94
CA LYS A 143 -24.79 -7.25 11.91
C LYS A 143 -25.33 -6.65 10.61
N PHE A 144 -24.66 -5.62 10.09
CA PHE A 144 -25.04 -4.95 8.85
C PHE A 144 -24.73 -5.84 7.64
N HIS A 145 -23.57 -6.51 7.66
CA HIS A 145 -23.21 -7.49 6.63
C HIS A 145 -24.24 -8.61 6.52
N ALA A 146 -24.63 -9.20 7.66
CA ALA A 146 -25.62 -10.28 7.68
C ALA A 146 -26.98 -9.84 7.09
N GLN A 147 -27.40 -8.61 7.38
CA GLN A 147 -28.64 -8.05 6.81
C GLN A 147 -28.52 -7.84 5.29
N LEU A 148 -27.42 -7.24 4.81
CA LEU A 148 -27.19 -7.03 3.38
C LEU A 148 -27.10 -8.35 2.60
N GLU A 149 -26.38 -9.34 3.13
CA GLU A 149 -26.26 -10.67 2.54
C GLU A 149 -27.63 -11.38 2.46
N SER A 150 -28.48 -11.22 3.49
CA SER A 150 -29.84 -11.80 3.48
C SER A 150 -30.75 -11.22 2.40
N GLU A 151 -30.44 -10.01 1.92
CA GLU A 151 -31.12 -9.32 0.82
C GLU A 151 -30.39 -9.53 -0.53
N GLY A 152 -29.40 -10.42 -0.57
CA GLY A 152 -28.69 -10.81 -1.79
C GLY A 152 -27.56 -9.89 -2.22
N ILE A 153 -27.13 -8.92 -1.39
CA ILE A 153 -25.97 -8.09 -1.69
C ILE A 153 -24.68 -8.91 -1.52
N LYS A 154 -23.88 -8.99 -2.59
CA LYS A 154 -22.55 -9.61 -2.55
C LYS A 154 -21.57 -8.71 -1.78
N ILE A 155 -20.87 -9.28 -0.81
CA ILE A 155 -19.87 -8.55 0.00
C ILE A 155 -18.48 -9.14 -0.25
N ILE A 156 -17.46 -8.30 -0.42
CA ILE A 156 -16.06 -8.71 -0.26
C ILE A 156 -15.39 -7.90 0.84
N TYR A 157 -14.36 -8.47 1.45
CA TYR A 157 -13.66 -7.87 2.57
C TYR A 157 -12.26 -7.43 2.14
N ILE A 158 -11.92 -6.17 2.36
CA ILE A 158 -10.60 -5.61 2.10
C ILE A 158 -9.99 -5.21 3.43
N ASP A 159 -9.33 -6.18 4.06
CA ASP A 159 -8.58 -6.01 5.31
C ASP A 159 -7.10 -5.78 5.03
N GLU A 160 -6.83 -4.86 4.09
CA GLU A 160 -5.47 -4.62 3.61
C GLU A 160 -4.52 -4.25 4.75
N TYR A 161 -5.01 -3.62 5.82
CA TYR A 161 -4.26 -3.27 7.04
C TYR A 161 -3.66 -4.48 7.77
N LEU A 162 -4.14 -5.70 7.51
CA LEU A 162 -3.57 -6.96 8.03
C LEU A 162 -2.47 -7.55 7.12
N GLU A 163 -2.32 -7.04 5.90
CA GLU A 163 -1.33 -7.55 4.95
C GLU A 163 0.09 -7.15 5.38
N GLU A 164 0.93 -8.15 5.63
CA GLU A 164 2.32 -7.96 6.09
C GLU A 164 3.25 -7.57 4.93
N SER A 165 2.94 -8.02 3.72
CA SER A 165 3.74 -7.79 2.52
C SER A 165 3.38 -6.46 1.86
N PRO A 166 4.33 -5.53 1.66
CA PRO A 166 4.01 -4.28 0.99
C PRO A 166 3.54 -4.43 -0.44
N ILE A 167 4.22 -5.28 -1.23
CA ILE A 167 3.78 -5.65 -2.57
C ILE A 167 2.45 -6.41 -2.52
N GLY A 168 2.21 -7.19 -1.47
CA GLY A 168 0.95 -7.90 -1.25
C GLY A 168 -0.27 -6.97 -1.22
N LYS A 169 -0.17 -5.80 -0.59
CA LYS A 169 -1.25 -4.79 -0.64
C LYS A 169 -1.52 -4.33 -2.07
N ALA A 170 -0.48 -3.89 -2.79
CA ALA A 170 -0.63 -3.43 -4.18
C ALA A 170 -1.23 -4.48 -5.11
N GLU A 171 -1.05 -5.77 -4.82
CA GLU A 171 -1.58 -6.86 -5.63
C GLU A 171 -3.12 -6.93 -5.64
N TYR A 172 -3.80 -6.25 -4.71
CA TYR A 172 -5.26 -6.16 -4.66
C TYR A 172 -5.81 -5.43 -5.91
N LEU A 173 -4.96 -4.64 -6.60
CA LEU A 173 -5.26 -4.11 -7.93
C LEU A 173 -5.77 -5.19 -8.88
N LYS A 174 -5.20 -6.39 -8.86
CA LYS A 174 -5.61 -7.49 -9.75
C LYS A 174 -7.03 -7.95 -9.48
N VAL A 175 -7.47 -7.94 -8.22
CA VAL A 175 -8.85 -8.30 -7.83
C VAL A 175 -9.83 -7.29 -8.42
N PHE A 176 -9.58 -5.99 -8.25
CA PHE A 176 -10.42 -4.94 -8.85
C PHE A 176 -10.33 -4.95 -10.38
N GLY A 177 -9.15 -5.22 -10.93
CA GLY A 177 -8.93 -5.44 -12.34
C GLY A 177 -9.84 -6.53 -12.90
N LYS A 178 -9.92 -7.67 -12.21
CA LYS A 178 -10.78 -8.78 -12.63
C LYS A 178 -12.26 -8.44 -12.56
N LEU A 179 -12.72 -7.92 -11.43
CA LEU A 179 -14.13 -7.64 -11.21
C LEU A 179 -14.68 -6.58 -12.18
N PHE A 180 -13.89 -5.53 -12.47
CA PHE A 180 -14.36 -4.39 -13.26
C PHE A 180 -13.87 -4.39 -14.73
N GLY A 181 -13.28 -5.49 -15.20
CA GLY A 181 -12.83 -5.60 -16.60
C GLY A 181 -11.63 -4.70 -16.92
N LYS A 182 -10.75 -4.51 -15.93
CA LYS A 182 -9.50 -3.75 -15.96
C LYS A 182 -8.26 -4.60 -15.71
N GLU A 183 -8.33 -5.89 -16.06
CA GLU A 183 -7.27 -6.88 -15.82
C GLU A 183 -5.92 -6.44 -16.40
N LYS A 184 -5.93 -5.91 -17.63
CA LYS A 184 -4.70 -5.47 -18.30
C LYS A 184 -4.07 -4.28 -17.58
N GLU A 185 -4.86 -3.25 -17.30
CA GLU A 185 -4.42 -2.04 -16.60
C GLU A 185 -3.90 -2.37 -15.19
N ALA A 186 -4.62 -3.22 -14.45
CA ALA A 186 -4.24 -3.66 -13.12
C ALA A 186 -2.92 -4.44 -13.12
N ASN A 187 -2.75 -5.39 -14.04
CA ASN A 187 -1.51 -6.15 -14.13
C ASN A 187 -0.33 -5.28 -14.55
N GLN A 188 -0.52 -4.36 -15.48
CA GLN A 188 0.54 -3.43 -15.89
C GLN A 188 0.98 -2.52 -14.74
N LEU A 189 0.03 -1.95 -13.98
CA LEU A 189 0.34 -1.12 -12.82
C LEU A 189 1.02 -1.94 -11.71
N PHE A 190 0.51 -3.14 -11.41
CA PHE A 190 1.13 -4.00 -10.42
C PHE A 190 2.58 -4.39 -10.80
N GLN A 191 2.82 -4.76 -12.06
CA GLN A 191 4.16 -5.08 -12.56
C GLN A 191 5.11 -3.87 -12.49
N GLU A 192 4.62 -2.65 -12.70
CA GLU A 192 5.40 -1.43 -12.46
C GLU A 192 5.79 -1.31 -10.99
N VAL A 193 4.82 -1.44 -10.07
CA VAL A 193 5.06 -1.35 -8.63
C VAL A 193 6.05 -2.42 -8.16
N GLU A 194 5.85 -3.69 -8.54
CA GLU A 194 6.76 -4.79 -8.21
C GLU A 194 8.18 -4.50 -8.71
N ARG A 195 8.31 -4.09 -9.98
CA ARG A 195 9.63 -3.77 -10.56
C ARG A 195 10.32 -2.63 -9.81
N ASN A 196 9.62 -1.51 -9.59
CA ASN A 196 10.19 -0.35 -8.90
C ASN A 196 10.63 -0.72 -7.48
N TYR A 197 9.79 -1.46 -6.75
CA TYR A 197 10.09 -1.93 -5.39
C TYR A 197 11.38 -2.78 -5.36
N MET A 198 11.48 -3.76 -6.27
CA MET A 198 12.65 -4.63 -6.39
C MET A 198 13.92 -3.87 -6.81
N GLU A 199 13.80 -2.86 -7.67
CA GLU A 199 14.92 -1.99 -8.07
C GLU A 199 15.46 -1.17 -6.90
N ILE A 200 14.57 -0.65 -6.04
CA ILE A 200 14.94 0.08 -4.82
C ILE A 200 15.67 -0.88 -3.86
N GLN A 201 15.10 -2.05 -3.56
CA GLN A 201 15.74 -3.05 -2.71
C GLN A 201 17.11 -3.49 -3.24
N ASN A 202 17.24 -3.69 -4.56
CA ASN A 202 18.53 -4.04 -5.18
C ASN A 202 19.55 -2.90 -5.06
N THR A 203 19.11 -1.65 -5.14
CA THR A 203 19.98 -0.47 -4.96
C THR A 203 20.52 -0.42 -3.52
N ILE A 204 19.63 -0.59 -2.54
CA ILE A 204 19.98 -0.65 -1.10
C ILE A 204 20.90 -1.84 -0.82
N GLY A 205 20.59 -3.02 -1.36
CA GLY A 205 21.34 -4.26 -1.12
C GLY A 205 22.81 -4.22 -1.57
N LYS A 206 23.18 -3.29 -2.46
CA LYS A 206 24.57 -3.05 -2.89
C LYS A 206 25.39 -2.28 -1.85
N GLN A 207 24.74 -1.63 -0.88
CA GLN A 207 25.33 -0.78 0.15
C GLN A 207 24.95 -1.30 1.54
N LYS A 208 25.53 -2.44 1.94
CA LYS A 208 25.27 -3.06 3.26
C LYS A 208 26.00 -2.40 4.44
N LYS A 209 26.76 -1.32 4.21
CA LYS A 209 27.51 -0.66 5.27
C LYS A 209 26.62 0.41 5.90
N ASN A 210 26.46 0.35 7.23
CA ASN A 210 25.82 1.38 8.05
C ASN A 210 24.28 1.51 7.94
N ALA A 211 23.54 0.39 8.07
CA ALA A 211 22.08 0.47 8.22
C ALA A 211 21.71 1.27 9.50
N PRO A 212 20.96 2.40 9.40
CA PRO A 212 20.58 3.20 10.55
C PRO A 212 19.62 2.46 11.46
N LYS A 213 19.73 2.68 12.77
CA LYS A 213 18.83 2.15 13.79
C LYS A 213 17.53 2.97 13.82
N ILE A 214 16.41 2.30 13.57
CA ILE A 214 15.11 2.96 13.36
C ILE A 214 14.15 2.73 14.53
N LEU A 215 13.73 3.82 15.16
CA LEU A 215 12.59 3.87 16.08
C LEU A 215 11.32 4.23 15.30
N SER A 216 10.17 3.68 15.70
CA SER A 216 8.87 4.03 15.12
C SER A 216 7.82 4.42 16.16
N ASN A 217 6.77 5.11 15.72
CA ASN A 217 5.58 5.42 16.52
C ASN A 217 5.88 6.26 17.77
N GLN A 218 4.91 6.38 18.66
CA GLN A 218 4.95 7.26 19.81
C GLN A 218 4.11 6.69 20.97
N MET A 219 4.18 7.37 22.11
CA MET A 219 3.32 7.10 23.27
C MET A 219 1.90 7.58 22.97
N TYR A 220 0.92 6.80 23.41
CA TYR A 220 -0.47 7.22 23.53
C TYR A 220 -0.95 6.89 24.94
N GLY A 221 -1.18 7.93 25.74
CA GLY A 221 -1.27 7.78 27.19
C GLY A 221 0.03 7.21 27.76
N ASP A 222 -0.08 6.11 28.51
CA ASP A 222 1.06 5.46 29.18
C ASP A 222 1.66 4.29 28.38
N ILE A 223 1.23 4.09 27.14
CA ILE A 223 1.66 2.95 26.30
C ILE A 223 2.33 3.46 25.03
N TRP A 224 3.50 2.91 24.69
CA TRP A 224 4.10 3.03 23.36
C TRP A 224 3.61 1.87 22.48
N TYR A 225 2.86 2.20 21.43
CA TYR A 225 2.35 1.22 20.48
C TYR A 225 3.35 1.04 19.33
N LEU A 226 4.11 -0.05 19.34
CA LEU A 226 5.12 -0.35 18.32
C LEU A 226 4.65 -1.45 17.37
N ALA A 227 5.15 -1.43 16.14
CA ALA A 227 4.86 -2.51 15.20
C ALA A 227 5.70 -3.76 15.54
N GLY A 228 5.11 -4.95 15.54
CA GLY A 228 5.84 -6.21 15.69
C GLY A 228 6.86 -6.43 14.56
N GLY A 229 7.84 -7.31 14.78
CA GLY A 229 8.98 -7.48 13.87
C GLY A 229 8.63 -8.07 12.50
N LYS A 230 7.46 -8.71 12.36
CA LYS A 230 6.91 -9.22 11.09
C LYS A 230 5.80 -8.34 10.50
N SER A 231 5.53 -7.18 11.10
CA SER A 231 4.49 -6.27 10.62
C SER A 231 4.82 -5.64 9.27
N TYR A 232 3.80 -5.12 8.59
CA TYR A 232 3.94 -4.30 7.38
C TYR A 232 5.00 -3.20 7.52
N GLN A 233 4.95 -2.44 8.62
CA GLN A 233 5.89 -1.35 8.86
C GLN A 233 7.32 -1.85 9.08
N ALA A 234 7.51 -2.97 9.80
CA ALA A 234 8.83 -3.56 10.00
C ALA A 234 9.42 -4.07 8.68
N ASN A 235 8.59 -4.69 7.82
CA ASN A 235 9.00 -5.13 6.48
C ASN A 235 9.41 -3.95 5.60
N LEU A 236 8.65 -2.86 5.58
CA LEU A 236 9.04 -1.64 4.86
C LEU A 236 10.37 -1.06 5.36
N ILE A 237 10.57 -0.96 6.68
CA ILE A 237 11.82 -0.45 7.25
C ILE A 237 13.00 -1.32 6.84
N LYS A 238 12.84 -2.64 6.94
CA LYS A 238 13.86 -3.61 6.54
C LYS A 238 14.18 -3.52 5.06
N ASP A 239 13.15 -3.45 4.21
CA ASP A 239 13.32 -3.37 2.76
C ASP A 239 13.94 -2.04 2.32
N ALA A 240 13.71 -0.96 3.07
CA ALA A 240 14.37 0.34 2.92
C ALA A 240 15.83 0.34 3.44
N GLY A 241 16.33 -0.77 3.98
CA GLY A 241 17.68 -0.90 4.49
C GLY A 241 17.90 -0.31 5.89
N GLY A 242 16.82 -0.08 6.64
CA GLY A 242 16.88 0.32 8.04
C GLY A 242 16.96 -0.89 8.98
N LYS A 243 17.59 -0.71 10.13
CA LYS A 243 17.62 -1.69 11.22
C LYS A 243 16.53 -1.36 12.23
N TYR A 244 15.37 -2.00 12.08
CA TYR A 244 14.26 -1.79 13.00
C TYR A 244 14.57 -2.33 14.40
N ILE A 245 14.28 -1.55 15.44
CA ILE A 245 14.68 -1.89 16.82
C ILE A 245 13.99 -3.17 17.33
N TRP A 246 12.82 -3.54 16.79
CA TRP A 246 12.13 -4.79 17.11
C TRP A 246 12.13 -5.81 15.96
N GLU A 247 13.12 -5.78 15.06
CA GLU A 247 13.22 -6.73 13.93
C GLU A 247 13.23 -8.21 14.34
N SER A 248 13.65 -8.54 15.56
CA SER A 248 13.70 -9.91 16.09
C SER A 248 12.38 -10.40 16.69
N ASP A 249 11.38 -9.52 16.85
CA ASP A 249 10.07 -9.91 17.35
C ASP A 249 9.31 -10.72 16.29
N GLU A 250 8.67 -11.81 16.71
CA GLU A 250 8.03 -12.74 15.75
C GLU A 250 6.57 -12.40 15.44
N SER A 251 6.01 -11.36 16.07
CA SER A 251 4.62 -10.97 15.87
C SER A 251 4.48 -10.01 14.68
N SER A 252 3.33 -10.06 14.01
CA SER A 252 2.90 -9.03 13.05
C SER A 252 1.92 -8.01 13.63
N ARG A 253 1.62 -8.15 14.94
CA ARG A 253 0.68 -7.28 15.66
C ARG A 253 1.39 -6.15 16.37
N THR A 254 0.61 -5.22 16.90
CA THR A 254 1.11 -4.14 17.75
C THR A 254 1.66 -4.67 19.08
N LEU A 255 2.83 -4.19 19.45
CA LEU A 255 3.46 -4.35 20.76
C LEU A 255 3.05 -3.17 21.65
N ASN A 256 2.65 -3.47 22.88
CA ASN A 256 2.28 -2.47 23.88
C ASN A 256 3.39 -2.41 24.93
N LEU A 257 4.25 -1.40 24.86
CA LEU A 257 5.45 -1.30 25.70
C LEU A 257 5.42 -0.04 26.56
N SER A 258 6.15 -0.05 27.68
CA SER A 258 6.35 1.17 28.48
C SER A 258 7.43 2.06 27.86
N PHE A 259 7.46 3.33 28.24
CA PHE A 259 8.52 4.25 27.84
C PHE A 259 9.91 3.71 28.20
N GLU A 260 10.09 3.18 29.41
CA GLU A 260 11.39 2.69 29.91
C GLU A 260 11.90 1.52 29.06
N THR A 261 11.03 0.57 28.72
CA THR A 261 11.39 -0.55 27.83
C THR A 261 11.81 -0.06 26.45
N VAL A 262 11.11 0.95 25.91
CA VAL A 262 11.48 1.53 24.62
C VAL A 262 12.80 2.28 24.72
N PHE A 263 12.95 3.13 25.73
CA PHE A 263 14.13 3.94 25.94
C PHE A 263 15.41 3.11 26.14
N GLU A 264 15.34 2.05 26.94
CA GLU A 264 16.48 1.14 27.16
C GLU A 264 17.06 0.62 25.83
N LYS A 265 16.18 0.25 24.90
CA LYS A 265 16.57 -0.33 23.61
C LYS A 265 16.81 0.69 22.50
N ALA A 266 16.18 1.87 22.57
CA ALA A 266 16.05 2.81 21.46
C ALA A 266 16.60 4.22 21.71
N HIS A 267 17.11 4.54 22.91
CA HIS A 267 17.63 5.88 23.22
C HIS A 267 18.69 6.39 22.22
N ASP A 268 19.45 5.48 21.63
CA ASP A 268 20.51 5.67 20.64
C ASP A 268 20.03 5.48 19.18
N ALA A 269 18.73 5.44 18.91
CA ALA A 269 18.21 5.35 17.55
C ALA A 269 18.68 6.55 16.69
N ASP A 270 19.09 6.26 15.45
CA ASP A 270 19.59 7.25 14.51
C ASP A 270 18.44 8.09 13.94
N ILE A 271 17.33 7.42 13.60
CA ILE A 271 16.17 8.00 12.93
C ILE A 271 14.89 7.53 13.63
N TRP A 272 13.92 8.44 13.75
CA TRP A 272 12.59 8.18 14.29
C TRP A 272 11.53 8.43 13.21
N VAL A 273 10.82 7.38 12.78
CA VAL A 273 9.74 7.47 11.79
C VAL A 273 8.36 7.32 12.43
N ASN A 274 7.33 7.88 11.81
CA ASN A 274 5.94 7.76 12.25
C ASN A 274 5.73 8.25 13.69
N ALA A 275 6.45 9.30 14.10
CA ALA A 275 6.33 9.95 15.39
C ALA A 275 4.99 10.70 15.56
N GLY A 276 3.85 10.03 15.35
CA GLY A 276 2.49 10.52 15.58
C GLY A 276 1.96 11.52 14.56
N ASP A 277 0.80 12.09 14.88
CA ASP A 277 0.17 13.15 14.08
C ASP A 277 0.46 14.52 14.70
N PHE A 278 1.75 14.87 14.75
CA PHE A 278 2.22 16.19 15.20
C PHE A 278 2.73 16.99 14.02
N ASP A 279 2.51 18.30 14.06
CA ASP A 279 2.88 19.18 12.95
C ASP A 279 4.32 19.68 13.02
N SER A 280 4.93 19.61 14.21
CA SER A 280 6.31 20.04 14.47
C SER A 280 6.98 19.20 15.56
N LYS A 281 8.32 19.30 15.61
CA LYS A 281 9.12 18.69 16.68
C LYS A 281 8.79 19.30 18.05
N ALA A 282 8.41 20.58 18.09
CA ALA A 282 8.00 21.27 19.31
C ALA A 282 6.71 20.70 19.90
N GLU A 283 5.71 20.43 19.06
CA GLU A 283 4.45 19.80 19.48
C GLU A 283 4.67 18.36 19.97
N LEU A 284 5.49 17.59 19.25
CA LEU A 284 5.90 16.25 19.68
C LEU A 284 6.52 16.30 21.08
N LEU A 285 7.44 17.23 21.34
CA LEU A 285 8.06 17.38 22.67
C LEU A 285 7.08 17.82 23.76
N ALA A 286 6.16 18.73 23.42
CA ALA A 286 5.13 19.19 24.35
C ALA A 286 4.19 18.06 24.77
N SER A 287 3.96 17.07 23.89
CA SER A 287 3.17 15.89 24.21
C SER A 287 3.84 14.97 25.24
N TYR A 288 5.16 14.85 25.19
CA TYR A 288 5.93 13.99 26.11
C TYR A 288 7.38 14.48 26.27
N PRO A 289 7.71 15.22 27.35
CA PRO A 289 9.01 15.87 27.52
C PRO A 289 10.24 14.95 27.46
N ASN A 290 10.10 13.67 27.85
CA ASN A 290 11.22 12.73 27.86
C ASN A 290 11.63 12.30 26.44
N TYR A 291 10.88 12.69 25.39
CA TYR A 291 11.33 12.50 24.01
C TYR A 291 12.64 13.23 23.70
N ALA A 292 12.95 14.31 24.43
CA ALA A 292 14.25 14.97 24.34
C ALA A 292 15.46 14.08 24.69
N TRP A 293 15.23 12.90 25.28
CA TRP A 293 16.31 12.01 25.68
C TRP A 293 16.83 11.15 24.52
N PHE A 294 16.05 10.93 23.47
CA PHE A 294 16.43 10.13 22.29
C PHE A 294 17.45 10.86 21.39
N SER A 295 18.40 10.11 20.84
CA SER A 295 19.39 10.63 19.88
C SER A 295 18.73 11.19 18.62
N ALA A 296 17.79 10.47 18.01
CA ALA A 296 17.01 10.96 16.86
C ALA A 296 16.30 12.31 17.14
N PHE A 297 15.79 12.51 18.36
CA PHE A 297 15.21 13.79 18.75
C PHE A 297 16.28 14.89 18.82
N LYS A 298 17.45 14.61 19.40
CA LYS A 298 18.55 15.58 19.49
C LYS A 298 19.10 15.95 18.12
N SER A 299 19.28 14.99 17.21
CA SER A 299 19.74 15.23 15.83
C SER A 299 18.66 15.89 14.96
N GLY A 300 17.39 15.73 15.32
CA GLY A 300 16.25 16.18 14.53
C GLY A 300 15.88 15.25 13.39
N GLU A 301 16.42 14.03 13.34
CA GLU A 301 16.06 13.02 12.35
C GLU A 301 14.73 12.33 12.71
N ILE A 302 13.65 13.13 12.70
CA ILE A 302 12.29 12.69 13.00
C ILE A 302 11.41 12.93 11.77
N TYR A 303 10.67 11.91 11.35
CA TYR A 303 9.87 11.93 10.13
C TYR A 303 8.46 11.40 10.38
N ASN A 304 7.47 12.00 9.69
CA ASN A 304 6.07 11.59 9.73
C ASN A 304 5.51 11.40 8.33
N TRP A 305 4.57 10.45 8.17
CA TRP A 305 3.84 10.18 6.94
C TRP A 305 2.74 11.21 6.63
N SER A 306 2.90 12.46 7.06
CA SER A 306 1.86 13.50 6.99
C SER A 306 2.13 14.56 5.93
N ASN A 307 3.01 14.29 4.96
CA ASN A 307 3.31 15.24 3.88
C ASN A 307 2.10 15.50 2.97
N ARG A 308 1.18 14.53 2.90
CA ARG A 308 -0.03 14.56 2.07
C ARG A 308 -1.26 14.32 2.94
N LYS A 309 -1.55 15.28 3.81
CA LYS A 309 -2.73 15.31 4.69
C LYS A 309 -3.70 16.40 4.25
N SER A 310 -4.99 16.09 4.19
CA SER A 310 -6.05 17.07 3.91
C SER A 310 -6.34 17.92 5.16
N GLN A 311 -7.14 18.98 4.99
CA GLN A 311 -7.62 19.81 6.12
C GLN A 311 -8.50 19.05 7.12
N THR A 312 -9.18 17.99 6.68
CA THR A 312 -10.02 17.13 7.53
C THR A 312 -9.21 16.04 8.25
N GLY A 313 -7.91 15.93 7.97
CA GLY A 313 -7.04 14.89 8.53
C GLY A 313 -6.94 13.62 7.69
N ALA A 314 -7.62 13.54 6.54
CA ALA A 314 -7.43 12.42 5.60
C ALA A 314 -5.98 12.38 5.11
N ASN A 315 -5.39 11.20 4.97
CA ASN A 315 -3.98 11.06 4.67
C ASN A 315 -3.76 10.09 3.51
N ASP A 316 -3.11 10.57 2.45
CA ASP A 316 -2.84 9.82 1.22
C ASP A 316 -1.96 8.59 1.44
N TYR A 317 -1.17 8.56 2.51
CA TYR A 317 -0.39 7.38 2.91
C TYR A 317 -1.28 6.14 3.11
N PHE A 318 -2.49 6.33 3.66
CA PHE A 318 -3.47 5.24 3.88
C PHE A 318 -4.38 5.01 2.67
N GLU A 319 -4.16 5.74 1.58
CA GLU A 319 -4.88 5.60 0.32
C GLU A 319 -3.91 5.23 -0.81
N MET A 320 -3.34 6.21 -1.52
CA MET A 320 -2.39 5.95 -2.60
C MET A 320 -1.17 5.16 -2.12
N GLY A 321 -0.74 5.33 -0.86
CA GLY A 321 0.34 4.54 -0.28
C GLY A 321 0.08 3.02 -0.26
N THR A 322 -1.18 2.60 -0.18
CA THR A 322 -1.56 1.18 -0.26
C THR A 322 -1.38 0.60 -1.67
N VAL A 323 -1.59 1.44 -2.69
CA VAL A 323 -1.43 1.11 -4.11
C VAL A 323 0.01 1.26 -4.58
N ARG A 324 0.76 2.21 -3.98
CA ARG A 324 2.15 2.58 -4.30
C ARG A 324 3.10 2.36 -3.12
N PRO A 325 3.23 1.12 -2.62
CA PRO A 325 4.22 0.79 -1.60
C PRO A 325 5.67 1.02 -2.11
N ASP A 326 5.89 1.05 -3.42
CA ASP A 326 7.17 1.43 -4.03
C ASP A 326 7.55 2.89 -3.76
N TRP A 327 6.57 3.80 -3.70
CA TRP A 327 6.79 5.20 -3.33
C TRP A 327 7.07 5.36 -1.84
N ILE A 328 6.34 4.64 -0.98
CA ILE A 328 6.63 4.59 0.47
C ILE A 328 8.05 4.07 0.70
N LEU A 329 8.40 2.96 0.05
CA LEU A 329 9.74 2.39 0.15
C LEU A 329 10.80 3.38 -0.31
N LYS A 330 10.54 4.12 -1.40
CA LYS A 330 11.47 5.12 -1.93
C LYS A 330 11.72 6.26 -0.94
N ASP A 331 10.68 6.77 -0.31
CA ASP A 331 10.81 7.80 0.73
C ASP A 331 11.66 7.30 1.89
N LEU A 332 11.31 6.14 2.46
CA LEU A 332 12.06 5.55 3.57
C LEU A 332 13.51 5.29 3.20
N ALA A 333 13.77 4.77 2.00
CA ALA A 333 15.11 4.51 1.50
C ALA A 333 15.92 5.80 1.33
N ALA A 334 15.29 6.89 0.88
CA ALA A 334 15.92 8.21 0.79
C ALA A 334 16.17 8.84 2.17
N ILE A 335 15.29 8.60 3.15
CA ILE A 335 15.50 9.03 4.54
C ILE A 335 16.67 8.27 5.17
N PHE A 336 16.75 6.97 4.95
CA PHE A 336 17.76 6.10 5.59
C PHE A 336 19.12 6.18 4.91
N HIS A 337 19.14 6.39 3.59
CA HIS A 337 20.34 6.38 2.73
C HIS A 337 20.28 7.52 1.70
N PRO A 338 20.30 8.80 2.14
CA PRO A 338 20.11 9.96 1.25
C PRO A 338 21.16 10.04 0.12
N GLU A 339 22.36 9.50 0.33
CA GLU A 339 23.42 9.44 -0.67
C GLU A 339 23.11 8.51 -1.85
N LEU A 340 22.21 7.53 -1.68
CA LEU A 340 21.78 6.63 -2.75
C LEU A 340 20.65 7.22 -3.59
N PHE A 341 19.93 8.20 -3.02
CA PHE A 341 18.77 8.82 -3.64
C PHE A 341 18.87 10.34 -3.61
N PRO A 342 19.97 10.91 -4.16
CA PRO A 342 20.21 12.35 -4.10
C PRO A 342 19.11 13.13 -4.83
N GLY A 343 18.56 14.14 -4.16
CA GLY A 343 17.51 15.00 -4.71
C GLY A 343 16.12 14.36 -4.77
N HIS A 344 15.91 13.21 -4.14
CA HIS A 344 14.57 12.65 -3.97
C HIS A 344 13.74 13.55 -3.05
N GLU A 345 12.62 14.06 -3.58
CA GLU A 345 11.63 14.77 -2.79
C GLU A 345 10.67 13.75 -2.15
N LEU A 346 10.54 13.81 -0.82
CA LEU A 346 9.69 12.88 -0.10
C LEU A 346 8.22 13.07 -0.49
N TYR A 347 7.55 11.98 -0.84
CA TYR A 347 6.19 12.00 -1.32
C TYR A 347 5.17 11.95 -0.17
N PHE A 348 5.22 10.91 0.66
CA PHE A 348 4.34 10.72 1.82
C PHE A 348 4.97 11.19 3.13
N TYR A 349 6.29 11.09 3.24
CA TYR A 349 7.00 11.49 4.45
C TYR A 349 7.42 12.95 4.44
N ARG A 350 7.50 13.56 5.62
CA ARG A 350 8.13 14.86 5.84
C ARG A 350 8.95 14.81 7.12
N LYS A 351 10.02 15.60 7.16
CA LYS A 351 10.78 15.83 8.40
C LYS A 351 9.98 16.72 9.34
N LEU A 352 10.02 16.43 10.64
CA LEU A 352 9.52 17.34 11.67
C LEU A 352 10.61 18.36 12.00
N GLU A 353 10.32 19.61 11.67
CA GLU A 353 11.16 20.76 12.02
C GLU A 353 10.99 21.21 13.47
#